data_AF-A0A961PI95-F1
#
_entry.id   AF-A0A961PI95-F1
#
_cell.length_a   1.000
_cell.length_b   1.000
_cell.length_c   1.000
_cell.angle_alpha   90.00
_cell.angle_beta   90.00
_cell.angle_gamma   90.00
#
_symmetry.space_group_name_H-M   'P 1'
#
loop_
_entity.id
_entity.type
_entity.pdbx_description
1 polymer ?
#
loop_
_entity_poly.entity_id
_entity_poly.type
_entity_poly.pdbx_seq_one_letter_code
_entity_poly.pdbx_strand_id
1 'polypeptide(L)'
;MREGTSWYVFAATHEQMLEPVLGANTDEVIARGGGVANPMVVQSGKAEVALSNVATAVWARDGAAIFEGASAPDIRALVGGLNNV
;
A
#
# COMPACT_ATOMS: atom_id res chain seq x y z
N MET A 1 11.04 -4.63 20.70
CA MET A 1 10.35 -4.86 19.41
C MET A 1 9.38 -3.70 19.25
N ARG A 2 9.59 -2.78 18.29
CA ARG A 2 8.61 -1.72 18.07
C ARG A 2 7.43 -2.41 17.40
N GLU A 3 6.30 -2.52 18.10
CA GLU A 3 5.10 -3.18 17.60
C GLU A 3 4.75 -2.57 16.25
N GLY A 4 4.94 -3.33 15.18
CA GLY A 4 4.52 -2.90 13.85
C GLY A 4 3.01 -2.70 13.88
N THR A 5 2.53 -1.58 13.34
CA THR A 5 1.08 -1.42 13.10
C THR A 5 0.57 -2.63 12.30
N SER A 6 -0.73 -2.94 12.39
CA SER A 6 -1.33 -4.06 11.64
C SER A 6 -0.94 -4.09 10.16
N TRP A 7 -0.76 -2.92 9.54
CA TRP A 7 -0.25 -2.77 8.17
C TRP A 7 1.14 -3.38 7.93
N TYR A 8 2.07 -3.15 8.85
CA TYR A 8 3.41 -3.73 8.73
C TYR A 8 3.36 -5.25 8.87
N VAL A 9 2.55 -5.76 9.79
CA VAL A 9 2.37 -7.21 9.98
C VAL A 9 1.77 -7.84 8.72
N PHE A 10 0.77 -7.20 8.11
CA PHE A 10 0.19 -7.68 6.84
C PHE A 10 1.21 -7.69 5.70
N ALA A 11 2.02 -6.63 5.56
CA ALA A 11 3.05 -6.57 4.53
C ALA A 11 4.14 -7.63 4.75
N ALA A 12 4.65 -7.78 5.97
CA ALA A 12 5.65 -8.81 6.30
C ALA A 12 5.10 -10.24 6.12
N THR A 13 3.81 -10.45 6.40
CA THR A 13 3.15 -11.75 6.14
C THR A 13 3.00 -11.99 4.64
N HIS A 14 2.71 -10.95 3.86
CA HIS A 14 2.64 -11.03 2.40
C HIS A 14 3.99 -11.41 1.79
N GLU A 15 5.07 -10.76 2.21
CA GLU A 15 6.45 -11.10 1.82
C GLU A 15 6.76 -12.58 2.08
N GLN A 16 6.48 -13.08 3.29
CA GLN A 16 6.70 -14.49 3.66
C GLN A 16 5.88 -15.48 2.83
N MET A 17 4.69 -15.10 2.37
CA MET A 17 3.87 -15.95 1.50
C MET A 17 4.36 -15.97 0.05
N LEU A 18 4.95 -14.87 -0.42
CA LEU A 18 5.46 -14.76 -1.79
C LEU A 18 6.86 -15.36 -1.95
N GLU A 19 7.70 -15.29 -0.91
CA GLU A 19 9.09 -15.74 -0.95
C GLU A 19 9.28 -17.17 -1.50
N PRO A 20 8.47 -18.19 -1.12
CA PRO A 20 8.60 -19.54 -1.67
C PRO A 20 8.27 -19.64 -3.17
N VAL A 21 7.53 -18.68 -3.71
CA VAL A 21 7.06 -18.66 -5.12
C VAL A 21 7.99 -17.82 -5.99
N LEU A 22 8.42 -16.67 -5.50
CA LEU A 22 9.20 -15.69 -6.26
C LEU A 22 10.71 -15.80 -5.98
N GLY A 23 11.10 -16.34 -4.83
CA GLY A 23 12.48 -16.42 -4.35
C GLY A 23 12.81 -15.36 -3.30
N ALA A 24 13.92 -15.57 -2.58
CA ALA A 24 14.38 -14.66 -1.54
C ALA A 24 14.69 -13.26 -2.08
N ASN A 25 14.41 -12.23 -1.28
CA ASN A 25 14.64 -10.80 -1.60
C ASN A 25 13.91 -10.29 -2.86
N THR A 26 12.76 -10.87 -3.20
CA THR A 26 11.92 -10.40 -4.33
C THR A 26 10.88 -9.35 -3.94
N ASP A 27 10.64 -9.16 -2.65
CA ASP A 27 9.72 -8.18 -2.09
C ASP A 27 10.45 -7.43 -0.96
N GLU A 28 10.19 -6.13 -0.82
CA GLU A 28 10.74 -5.29 0.24
C GLU A 28 9.62 -4.48 0.90
N VAL A 29 9.47 -4.63 2.22
CA VAL A 29 8.46 -3.90 2.99
C VAL A 29 8.92 -2.48 3.33
N ILE A 30 8.31 -1.49 2.66
CA ILE A 30 8.52 -0.07 2.93
C ILE A 30 7.53 0.44 4.00
N ALA A 31 7.98 0.60 5.24
CA ALA A 31 7.16 1.09 6.35
C ALA A 31 6.98 2.64 6.34
N ARG A 32 6.34 3.21 5.31
CA ARG A 32 6.08 4.66 5.18
C ARG A 32 4.66 4.97 4.70
N GLY A 33 4.17 6.19 4.99
CA GLY A 33 2.98 6.78 4.38
C GLY A 33 1.63 6.50 5.08
N GLY A 34 1.39 5.25 5.48
CA GLY A 34 0.10 4.85 6.07
C GLY A 34 -1.05 4.90 5.06
N GLY A 35 -2.27 4.55 5.51
CA GLY A 35 -3.40 4.29 4.61
C GLY A 35 -3.74 5.44 3.64
N VAL A 36 -3.56 6.70 4.06
CA VAL A 36 -3.88 7.89 3.24
C VAL A 36 -2.81 8.19 2.19
N ALA A 37 -1.53 8.13 2.55
CA ALA A 37 -0.44 8.57 1.66
C ALA A 37 0.09 7.46 0.75
N ASN A 38 -0.15 6.19 1.08
CA ASN A 38 0.30 5.03 0.30
C ASN A 38 -0.09 5.04 -1.19
N PRO A 39 -1.31 5.49 -1.59
CA PRO A 39 -1.64 5.74 -3.00
C PRO A 39 -0.62 6.63 -3.72
N MET A 40 -0.14 7.69 -3.06
CA MET A 40 0.83 8.62 -3.64
C MET A 40 2.24 8.01 -3.73
N VAL A 41 2.59 7.08 -2.81
CA VAL A 41 3.86 6.35 -2.88
C VAL A 41 3.90 5.50 -4.16
N VAL A 42 2.81 4.78 -4.45
CA VAL A 42 2.66 4.01 -5.69
C VAL A 42 2.68 4.92 -6.91
N GLN A 43 1.91 6.02 -6.90
CA GLN A 43 1.91 7.01 -7.98
C GLN A 43 3.30 7.58 -8.27
N SER A 44 4.12 7.75 -7.24
CA SER A 44 5.49 8.28 -7.39
C SER A 44 6.52 7.25 -7.88
N GLY A 45 6.11 5.99 -8.09
CA GLY A 45 7.00 4.91 -8.51
C GLY A 45 8.00 4.46 -7.45
N LYS A 46 7.74 4.77 -6.17
CA LYS A 46 8.59 4.36 -5.03
C LYS A 46 8.22 2.99 -4.46
N ALA A 47 7.05 2.49 -4.83
CA ALA A 47 6.56 1.15 -4.51
C ALA A 47 5.64 0.69 -5.64
N GLU A 48 5.67 -0.59 -5.97
CA GLU A 48 4.82 -1.20 -7.00
C GLU A 48 3.41 -1.49 -6.46
N VAL A 49 3.31 -1.84 -5.18
CA VAL A 49 2.07 -2.19 -4.47
C VAL A 49 2.08 -1.55 -3.09
N ALA A 50 0.91 -1.15 -2.60
CA ALA A 50 0.78 -0.66 -1.24
C ALA A 50 -0.54 -1.07 -0.58
N LEU A 51 -0.51 -1.25 0.74
CA LEU A 51 -1.70 -1.44 1.55
C LEU A 51 -2.32 -0.07 1.87
N SER A 52 -3.61 0.12 1.59
CA SER A 52 -4.29 1.42 1.77
C SER A 52 -5.76 1.21 2.15
N ASN A 53 -6.41 2.26 2.67
CA ASN A 53 -7.86 2.27 2.80
C ASN A 53 -8.48 2.52 1.42
N VAL A 54 -9.55 1.78 1.09
CA VAL A 54 -10.26 1.93 -0.19
C VAL A 54 -10.70 3.37 -0.41
N ALA A 55 -11.30 4.01 0.60
CA ALA A 55 -11.79 5.39 0.49
C ALA A 55 -10.66 6.37 0.14
N THR A 56 -9.51 6.26 0.79
CA THR A 56 -8.40 7.20 0.57
C THR A 56 -7.69 6.94 -0.76
N ALA A 57 -7.67 5.70 -1.24
CA ALA A 57 -7.18 5.39 -2.58
C ALA A 57 -8.07 6.00 -3.67
N VAL A 58 -9.41 5.95 -3.49
CA VAL A 58 -10.36 6.64 -4.38
C VAL A 58 -10.16 8.16 -4.32
N TRP A 59 -10.02 8.73 -3.14
CA TRP A 59 -9.75 10.17 -2.98
C TRP A 59 -8.44 10.60 -3.64
N ALA A 60 -7.39 9.78 -3.54
CA ALA A 60 -6.12 10.04 -4.19
C ALA A 60 -6.27 10.02 -5.70
N ARG A 61 -6.93 8.99 -6.25
CA ARG A 61 -7.23 8.89 -7.68
C ARG A 61 -7.99 10.11 -8.20
N ASP A 62 -9.01 10.55 -7.46
CA ASP A 62 -9.89 11.64 -7.86
C ASP A 62 -9.31 13.04 -7.53
N GLY A 63 -8.13 13.12 -6.89
CA GLY A 63 -7.46 14.38 -6.58
C GLY A 63 -8.15 15.22 -5.49
N ALA A 64 -8.61 14.57 -4.41
CA ALA A 64 -9.26 15.26 -3.30
C ALA A 64 -8.36 16.32 -2.64
N ALA A 65 -8.97 17.36 -2.04
CA ALA A 65 -8.26 18.52 -1.49
C ALA A 65 -7.15 18.18 -0.47
N ILE A 66 -7.26 17.05 0.24
CA ILE A 66 -6.24 16.56 1.18
C ILE A 66 -4.89 16.26 0.51
N PHE A 67 -4.88 16.08 -0.82
CA PHE A 67 -3.67 15.85 -1.60
C PHE A 67 -3.11 17.12 -2.24
N GLU A 68 -3.62 18.31 -1.87
CA GLU A 68 -3.04 19.62 -2.23
C GLU A 68 -2.81 19.80 -3.75
N GLY A 69 -3.76 19.32 -4.56
CA GLY A 69 -3.70 19.39 -6.03
C GLY A 69 -2.94 18.24 -6.69
N ALA A 70 -2.35 17.33 -5.91
CA ALA A 70 -1.83 16.07 -6.43
C ALA A 70 -2.95 15.02 -6.58
N SER A 71 -2.71 14.02 -7.44
CA SER A 71 -3.61 12.87 -7.62
C SER A 71 -2.81 11.61 -7.98
N ALA A 72 -3.45 10.45 -7.82
CA ALA A 72 -2.89 9.14 -8.13
C ALA A 72 -3.70 8.39 -9.21
N PRO A 73 -3.80 8.93 -10.44
CA PRO A 73 -4.62 8.35 -11.51
C PRO A 73 -4.11 6.99 -12.01
N ASP A 74 -2.84 6.64 -11.78
CA ASP A 74 -2.25 5.40 -12.29
C ASP A 74 -2.63 4.15 -11.47
N ILE A 75 -3.34 4.35 -10.34
CA ILE A 75 -3.89 3.27 -9.52
C ILE A 75 -5.08 2.65 -10.24
N ARG A 76 -4.85 1.47 -10.84
CA ARG A 76 -5.81 0.79 -11.72
C ARG A 76 -6.64 -0.30 -11.05
N ALA A 77 -6.24 -0.77 -9.87
CA ALA A 77 -6.92 -1.85 -9.16
C ALA A 77 -6.89 -1.62 -7.65
N LEU A 78 -7.99 -1.99 -6.99
CA LEU A 78 -8.08 -2.09 -5.54
C LEU A 78 -8.50 -3.52 -5.21
N VAL A 79 -7.70 -4.22 -4.41
CA VAL A 79 -7.96 -5.58 -3.97
C VAL A 79 -8.25 -5.55 -2.47
N GLY A 80 -9.45 -5.99 -2.08
CA GLY A 80 -9.90 -6.10 -0.70
C GLY A 80 -9.82 -7.53 -0.17
N GLY A 81 -10.35 -7.76 1.04
CA GLY A 81 -10.50 -9.11 1.62
C GLY A 81 -9.27 -9.64 2.34
N LEU A 82 -8.27 -8.80 2.62
CA LEU A 82 -7.10 -9.18 3.44
C LEU A 82 -7.45 -9.52 4.89
N ASN A 83 -8.62 -9.07 5.36
CA ASN A 83 -9.16 -9.41 6.68
C ASN A 83 -10.70 -9.49 6.57
N ASN A 84 -11.31 -10.39 7.34
CA ASN A 84 -12.75 -10.50 7.51
C ASN A 84 -13.17 -9.62 8.69
N VAL A 85 -13.41 -8.33 8.42
CA VAL A 85 -13.98 -7.38 9.39
C VAL A 85 -15.45 -7.15 9.11
#